data_AF-A0A5D5AJ55-F1
#
_entry.id   AF-A0A5D5AJ55-F1
#
_cell.length_a   1.000
_cell.length_b   1.000
_cell.length_c   1.000
_cell.angle_alpha   90.00
_cell.angle_beta   90.00
_cell.angle_gamma   90.00
#
_symmetry.space_group_name_H-M   'P 1'
#
loop_
_entity.id
_entity.type
_entity.pdbx_description
1 polymer ?
#
loop_
_entity_poly.entity_id
_entity_poly.type
_entity_poly.pdbx_seq_one_letter_code
_entity_poly.pdbx_strand_id
1 'polypeptide(L)'
;MRPTFGREYIENEFQRIADGLSEPLTVYLIGGGAMSLRDLKGATKDIDLVVPDGDAYGQLWAVLMDLGYAEEECHRKSCMAFPSLLRD
;
A
#
# COMPACT_ATOMS: atom_id res chain seq x y z
N MET A 1 8.09 -7.69 16.71
CA MET A 1 8.08 -6.22 16.48
C MET A 1 7.37 -6.00 15.16
N ARG A 2 6.40 -5.07 15.04
CA ARG A 2 5.79 -4.81 13.73
C ARG A 2 6.86 -4.26 12.77
N PRO A 3 6.97 -4.74 11.53
CA PRO A 3 7.89 -4.20 10.54
C PRO A 3 7.57 -2.73 10.27
N THR A 4 8.59 -2.02 9.80
CA THR A 4 8.47 -0.61 9.43
C THR A 4 8.97 -0.42 8.01
N PHE A 5 8.32 0.46 7.27
CA PHE A 5 8.51 0.68 5.85
C PHE A 5 9.21 2.02 5.62
N GLY A 6 10.46 1.95 5.14
CA GLY A 6 11.24 3.10 4.71
C GLY A 6 11.02 3.44 3.24
N ARG A 7 11.73 4.46 2.75
CA ARG A 7 11.65 4.93 1.36
C ARG A 7 11.80 3.80 0.33
N GLU A 8 12.90 3.06 0.39
CA GLU A 8 13.22 2.01 -0.58
C GLU A 8 12.13 0.92 -0.63
N TYR A 9 11.59 0.53 0.52
CA TYR A 9 10.47 -0.41 0.57
C TYR A 9 9.23 0.16 -0.13
N ILE A 10 8.86 1.42 0.16
CA ILE A 10 7.67 2.06 -0.43
C ILE A 10 7.81 2.14 -1.96
N GLU A 11 8.98 2.52 -2.47
CA GLU A 11 9.25 2.59 -3.91
C GLU A 11 9.16 1.22 -4.58
N ASN A 12 9.81 0.20 -4.01
CA ASN A 12 9.79 -1.16 -4.55
C ASN A 12 8.40 -1.80 -4.49
N GLU A 13 7.66 -1.56 -3.41
CA GLU A 13 6.31 -2.13 -3.26
C GLU A 13 5.32 -1.46 -4.22
N PHE A 14 5.42 -0.15 -4.44
CA PHE A 14 4.62 0.52 -5.48
C PHE A 14 5.01 0.07 -6.89
N GLN A 15 6.29 -0.20 -7.17
CA GLN A 15 6.67 -0.79 -8.45
C GLN A 15 6.05 -2.17 -8.63
N ARG A 16 6.09 -3.03 -7.60
CA ARG A 16 5.48 -4.36 -7.63
C ARG A 16 3.96 -4.31 -7.83
N ILE A 17 3.27 -3.36 -7.19
CA ILE A 17 1.83 -3.13 -7.42
C ILE A 17 1.60 -2.62 -8.85
N ALA A 18 2.41 -1.69 -9.34
CA ALA A 18 2.29 -1.16 -10.69
C ALA A 18 2.50 -2.23 -11.78
N ASP A 19 3.43 -3.16 -11.58
CA ASP A 19 3.69 -4.28 -12.50
C ASP A 19 2.48 -5.24 -12.63
N GLY A 20 1.59 -5.27 -11.63
CA GLY A 20 0.35 -6.06 -11.65
C GLY A 20 -0.84 -5.33 -12.30
N LEU A 21 -0.73 -4.03 -12.58
CA LEU A 21 -1.81 -3.25 -13.19
C LEU A 21 -1.81 -3.40 -14.71
N SER A 22 -3.00 -3.57 -15.29
CA SER A 22 -3.18 -3.58 -16.75
C SER A 22 -3.14 -2.18 -17.38
N GLU A 23 -3.51 -1.15 -16.61
CA GLU A 23 -3.59 0.25 -17.02
C GLU A 23 -3.05 1.14 -15.89
N PRO A 24 -2.51 2.35 -16.19
CA PRO A 24 -2.02 3.26 -15.16
C PRO A 24 -3.10 3.66 -14.16
N LEU A 25 -2.80 3.53 -12.86
CA LEU A 25 -3.70 3.91 -11.77
C LEU A 25 -3.14 5.09 -10.99
N THR A 26 -3.95 6.15 -10.82
CA THR A 26 -3.59 7.29 -9.98
C THR A 26 -4.04 7.05 -8.54
N VAL A 27 -3.08 7.10 -7.60
CA VAL A 27 -3.32 7.03 -6.16
C VAL A 27 -2.59 8.17 -5.45
N TYR A 28 -3.08 8.55 -4.27
CA TYR A 28 -2.47 9.59 -3.44
C TYR A 28 -1.94 8.98 -2.15
N LEU A 29 -0.62 8.93 -2.03
CA LEU A 29 0.05 8.54 -0.79
C LEU A 29 -0.08 9.66 0.24
N ILE A 30 -0.65 9.34 1.40
CA ILE A 30 -0.81 10.27 2.53
C ILE A 30 -0.14 9.71 3.80
N GLY A 31 -0.20 10.47 4.89
CA GLY A 31 0.25 10.01 6.20
C GLY A 31 1.76 9.74 6.30
N GLY A 32 2.12 8.74 7.12
CA GLY A 32 3.51 8.43 7.45
C GLY A 32 4.34 7.99 6.24
N GLY A 33 3.74 7.26 5.31
CA GLY A 33 4.43 6.83 4.08
C GLY A 33 4.83 8.00 3.20
N ALA A 34 3.98 9.02 3.06
CA ALA A 34 4.29 10.24 2.30
C ALA A 34 5.49 11.00 2.89
N MET A 35 5.59 11.02 4.22
CA MET A 35 6.75 11.62 4.92
C MET A 35 8.02 10.81 4.71
N SER A 36 7.92 9.47 4.76
CA SER A 36 9.07 8.59 4.51
C SER A 36 9.60 8.72 3.08
N LEU A 37 8.72 8.82 2.09
CA LEU A 37 9.10 9.01 0.69
C LEU A 37 9.80 10.35 0.42
N ARG A 38 9.59 11.34 1.29
CA ARG A 38 10.20 12.69 1.20
C ARG A 38 11.40 12.88 2.14
N ASP A 39 11.90 11.78 2.72
CA ASP A 39 13.02 11.81 3.68
C ASP A 39 12.75 12.67 4.93
N LEU A 40 11.47 12.90 5.26
CA LEU A 40 11.02 13.63 6.46
C LEU A 40 10.83 12.70 7.67
N LYS A 41 10.80 11.38 7.45
CA LYS A 41 10.63 10.33 8.46
C LYS A 41 11.40 9.08 8.03
N GLY A 42 12.11 8.43 8.96
CA GLY A 42 12.92 7.25 8.60
C GLY A 42 12.09 6.04 8.12
N ALA A 43 10.97 5.75 8.78
CA ALA A 43 10.06 4.68 8.40
C ALA A 43 8.65 4.86 8.99
N THR A 44 7.64 4.24 8.36
CA THR A 44 6.23 4.17 8.81
C THR A 44 5.82 2.75 9.16
N LYS A 45 4.73 2.55 9.91
CA LYS A 45 4.19 1.22 10.23
C LYS A 45 3.15 0.73 9.23
N ASP A 46 2.50 1.67 8.54
CA ASP A 46 1.40 1.44 7.62
C ASP A 46 1.52 2.42 6.44
N ILE A 47 0.92 2.08 5.29
CA ILE A 47 0.85 2.92 4.08
C ILE A 47 -0.62 3.28 3.83
N ASP A 48 -0.92 4.57 3.81
CA ASP A 48 -2.26 5.10 3.57
C ASP A 48 -2.38 5.63 2.13
N LEU A 49 -3.32 5.09 1.37
CA LEU A 49 -3.63 5.52 0.01
C LEU A 49 -5.05 6.09 -0.08
N VAL A 50 -5.19 7.16 -0.86
CA VAL A 50 -6.49 7.66 -1.32
C VAL A 50 -6.60 7.39 -2.81
N VAL A 51 -7.74 6.87 -3.24
CA VAL A 51 -8.09 6.63 -4.64
C VAL A 51 -9.20 7.60 -5.06
N PRO A 52 -9.25 8.01 -6.34
CA PRO A 52 -10.18 9.04 -6.80
C PRO A 52 -11.66 8.60 -6.79
N ASP A 53 -11.92 7.33 -7.05
CA ASP A 53 -13.27 6.78 -7.20
C ASP A 53 -13.32 5.27 -6.91
N GLY A 54 -14.52 4.70 -7.05
CA GLY A 54 -14.77 3.28 -6.81
C GLY A 54 -14.18 2.34 -7.85
N ASP A 55 -14.00 2.79 -9.10
CA ASP A 55 -13.40 1.98 -10.14
C ASP A 55 -11.88 1.84 -9.89
N ALA A 56 -11.23 2.95 -9.53
CA ALA A 56 -9.85 2.97 -9.06
C ALA A 56 -9.63 2.11 -7.82
N TYR A 57 -10.58 2.14 -6.87
CA TYR A 57 -10.56 1.24 -5.71
C TYR A 57 -10.63 -0.23 -6.14
N GLY A 58 -11.56 -0.58 -7.02
CA GLY A 58 -11.73 -1.95 -7.50
C GLY A 58 -10.50 -2.49 -8.23
N GLN A 59 -9.86 -1.66 -9.06
CA GLN A 59 -8.62 -2.02 -9.75
C GLN A 59 -7.47 -2.25 -8.77
N LEU A 60 -7.27 -1.33 -7.82
CA LEU A 60 -6.24 -1.47 -6.79
C LEU A 60 -6.48 -2.73 -5.96
N TRP A 61 -7.72 -2.93 -5.52
CA TRP A 61 -8.13 -4.07 -4.73
C TRP A 61 -7.80 -5.41 -5.42
N ALA A 62 -8.18 -5.55 -6.69
CA ALA A 62 -7.93 -6.77 -7.45
C ALA A 62 -6.42 -7.10 -7.52
N VAL A 63 -5.58 -6.11 -7.83
CA VAL A 63 -4.13 -6.31 -7.89
C VAL A 63 -3.54 -6.65 -6.52
N LEU A 64 -4.00 -6.00 -5.45
CA LEU A 64 -3.56 -6.33 -4.10
C LEU A 64 -3.92 -7.77 -3.72
N MET A 65 -5.11 -8.26 -4.09
CA MET A 65 -5.49 -9.67 -3.92
C MET A 65 -4.58 -10.62 -4.70
N ASP A 66 -4.31 -10.33 -5.97
CA ASP A 66 -3.44 -11.16 -6.81
C ASP A 66 -1.99 -11.21 -6.29
N LEU A 67 -1.53 -10.13 -5.65
CA LEU A 67 -0.22 -10.06 -5.00
C LEU A 67 -0.16 -10.70 -3.61
N GLY A 68 -1.31 -11.22 -3.12
CA GLY A 68 -1.43 -11.97 -1.87
C GLY A 68 -1.60 -11.10 -0.62
N TYR A 69 -2.07 -9.86 -0.76
CA TYR A 69 -2.49 -9.05 0.40
C TYR A 69 -3.74 -9.68 1.02
N ALA A 70 -3.93 -9.53 2.33
CA ALA A 70 -5.14 -9.98 3.02
C ALA A 70 -5.94 -8.79 3.55
N GLU A 71 -7.26 -8.87 3.51
CA GLU A 71 -8.11 -7.89 4.18
C GLU A 71 -8.01 -8.06 5.69
N GLU A 72 -7.80 -6.94 6.38
CA GLU A 72 -7.79 -6.89 7.84
C GLU A 72 -8.96 -6.05 8.32
N GLU A 73 -9.71 -6.54 9.32
CA GLU A 73 -10.85 -5.80 9.86
C GLU A 73 -10.35 -4.55 10.61
N CYS A 74 -10.54 -3.38 10.00
CA CYS A 74 -10.23 -2.11 10.63
C CYS A 74 -11.49 -1.26 10.79
N HIS A 75 -11.72 -0.74 12.00
CA HIS A 75 -12.91 0.05 12.32
C HIS A 75 -13.08 1.25 11.37
N ARG A 76 -13.98 1.09 10.37
CA ARG A 76 -14.46 2.09 9.38
C ARG A 76 -13.53 2.45 8.22
N LYS A 77 -12.50 1.65 7.91
CA LYS A 77 -11.66 1.83 6.71
C LYS A 77 -11.31 0.47 6.10
N SER A 78 -11.14 0.41 4.78
CA SER A 78 -10.53 -0.76 4.13
C SER A 78 -9.04 -0.78 4.43
N CYS A 79 -8.56 -1.88 5.03
CA CYS A 79 -7.16 -2.07 5.38
C CYS A 79 -6.65 -3.41 4.85
N MET A 80 -5.41 -3.39 4.35
CA MET A 80 -4.77 -4.56 3.75
C MET A 80 -3.48 -4.90 4.49
N ALA A 81 -3.31 -6.15 4.90
CA ALA A 81 -2.04 -6.67 5.41
C ALA A 81 -1.08 -6.95 4.25
N PHE A 82 0.17 -6.52 4.42
CA PHE A 82 1.22 -6.79 3.45
C PHE A 82 1.53 -8.29 3.35
N PRO A 83 1.81 -8.84 2.15
CA PRO A 83 2.16 -10.25 1.99
C PRO A 83 3.42 -10.66 2.78
N SER A 84 4.35 -9.71 2.99
CA SER A 84 5.57 -9.92 3.79
C SER A 84 5.31 -10.05 5.29
N LEU A 85 4.11 -9.68 5.76
CA LEU A 85 3.68 -9.74 7.16
C LEU A 85 2.93 -11.04 7.50
N LEU A 86 2.56 -11.83 6.50
CA LEU A 86 1.78 -13.07 6.62
C LEU A 86 2.63 -14.34 6.43
N ARG A 87 3.93 -14.18 6.20
CA ARG A 87 4.90 -15.29 6.12
C ARG A 87 5.67 -15.40 7.44
N ASP A 88 4.95 -15.76 8.50
CA ASP A 88 5.50 -16.31 9.75
C ASP A 88 4.61 -17.49 10.20
#